data_AF-A0A497FM02-F1
#
_entry.id   AF-A0A497FM02-F1
#
_cell.length_a   1.000
_cell.length_b   1.000
_cell.length_c   1.000
_cell.angle_alpha   90.00
_cell.angle_beta   90.00
_cell.angle_gamma   90.00
#
_symmetry.space_group_name_H-M   'P 1'
#
loop_
_entity.id
_entity.type
_entity.pdbx_description
1 polymer ?
#
loop_
_entity_poly.entity_id
_entity_poly.type
_entity_poly.pdbx_seq_one_letter_code
_entity_poly.pdbx_strand_id
1 'polypeptide(L)'
;MDFRILLTKKIKNNPIREIVNVIEAIQSYDFDWEFYLISSEEQKLSSLEKITPIPCSLGGLSFLSFIYDEEKLIEHLPYKQSIKRKISDLLMKGYHASRIIKTSVLESILEHYPEILTHCFFEIAFPLSKENVDEGKILDGLFEEYELVDTEYYYLEPSTIESILEEVYYLHEYLERLSQTYEGKRKEAKGIILLLRGMFPASATLTELENVVEKNIESIKDIVYNRVLLYNRLISVEKLF
;
A
#
# COMPACT_ATOMS: atom_id res chain seq x y z
N MET A 1 0.73 2.34 22.12
CA MET A 1 0.70 1.21 21.17
C MET A 1 1.34 1.73 19.91
N ASP A 2 2.30 1.00 19.35
CA ASP A 2 3.13 1.54 18.27
C ASP A 2 2.66 0.99 16.92
N PHE A 3 2.69 1.84 15.90
CA PHE A 3 2.45 1.47 14.51
C PHE A 3 3.58 0.57 14.01
N ARG A 4 3.19 -0.64 13.58
CA ARG A 4 4.10 -1.67 13.09
C ARG A 4 3.49 -2.32 11.86
N ILE A 5 4.24 -2.34 10.77
CA ILE A 5 3.99 -3.18 9.61
C ILE A 5 4.35 -4.61 10.00
N LEU A 6 3.38 -5.52 9.87
CA LEU A 6 3.47 -6.90 10.32
C LEU A 6 4.11 -7.76 9.22
N LEU A 7 5.36 -7.42 8.91
CA LEU A 7 6.26 -8.17 8.03
C LEU A 7 7.58 -8.43 8.75
N THR A 8 8.33 -9.43 8.28
CA THR A 8 9.64 -9.76 8.87
C THR A 8 10.64 -8.62 8.73
N LYS A 9 11.55 -8.47 9.71
CA LYS A 9 12.64 -7.46 9.64
C LYS A 9 13.50 -7.62 8.37
N LYS A 10 13.64 -8.86 7.87
CA LYS A 10 14.34 -9.13 6.62
C LYS A 10 13.75 -8.36 5.45
N ILE A 11 12.42 -8.25 5.36
CA ILE A 11 11.74 -7.45 4.33
C ILE A 11 11.82 -5.96 4.68
N LYS A 12 11.45 -5.61 5.92
CA LYS A 12 11.27 -4.20 6.33
C LYS A 12 12.52 -3.33 6.27
N ASN A 13 13.70 -3.94 6.38
CA ASN A 13 14.97 -3.23 6.39
C ASN A 13 15.56 -2.98 4.99
N ASN A 14 14.93 -3.47 3.91
CA ASN A 14 15.34 -3.09 2.56
C ASN A 14 14.61 -1.81 2.12
N PRO A 15 15.20 -1.02 1.22
CA PRO A 15 14.50 0.07 0.55
C PRO A 15 13.20 -0.42 -0.09
N ILE A 16 12.13 0.39 -0.01
CA ILE A 16 10.82 0.09 -0.58
C ILE A 16 10.94 -0.28 -2.07
N ARG A 17 11.76 0.47 -2.82
CA ARG A 17 12.04 0.23 -4.24
C ARG A 17 12.65 -1.14 -4.55
N GLU A 18 13.28 -1.80 -3.58
CA GLU A 18 13.89 -3.13 -3.75
C GLU A 18 12.95 -4.28 -3.37
N ILE A 19 11.83 -3.99 -2.70
CA ILE A 19 10.84 -4.98 -2.26
C ILE A 19 9.50 -4.83 -2.97
N VAL A 20 9.48 -4.13 -4.10
CA VAL A 20 8.27 -3.92 -4.91
C VAL A 20 7.59 -5.23 -5.25
N ASN A 21 8.33 -6.25 -5.68
CA ASN A 21 7.76 -7.57 -5.98
C ASN A 21 7.10 -8.23 -4.76
N VAL A 22 7.58 -7.95 -3.54
CA VAL A 22 6.95 -8.43 -2.30
C VAL A 22 5.65 -7.66 -2.04
N ILE A 23 5.67 -6.35 -2.21
CA ILE A 23 4.49 -5.48 -2.07
C ILE A 23 3.41 -5.92 -3.06
N GLU A 24 3.78 -6.13 -4.33
CA GLU A 24 2.87 -6.61 -5.37
C GLU A 24 2.33 -8.00 -5.08
N ALA A 25 3.16 -8.94 -4.61
CA ALA A 25 2.70 -10.27 -4.25
C ALA A 25 1.64 -10.24 -3.12
N ILE A 26 1.77 -9.31 -2.16
CA ILE A 26 0.75 -9.10 -1.12
C ILE A 26 -0.48 -8.43 -1.72
N GLN A 27 -0.31 -7.31 -2.43
CA GLN A 27 -1.42 -6.51 -2.95
C GLN A 27 -2.23 -7.23 -4.04
N SER A 28 -1.60 -8.11 -4.82
CA SER A 28 -2.27 -8.95 -5.82
C SER A 28 -2.82 -10.27 -5.27
N TYR A 29 -2.68 -10.53 -3.96
CA TYR A 29 -3.16 -11.77 -3.36
C TYR A 29 -4.68 -11.90 -3.56
N ASP A 30 -5.08 -12.88 -4.36
CA ASP A 30 -6.47 -13.07 -4.77
C ASP A 30 -7.27 -13.81 -3.69
N PHE A 31 -7.68 -13.05 -2.68
CA PHE A 31 -8.61 -13.48 -1.65
C PHE A 31 -9.73 -12.45 -1.53
N ASP A 32 -10.93 -12.89 -1.13
CA ASP A 32 -12.03 -11.97 -0.84
C ASP A 32 -12.10 -11.75 0.67
N TRP A 33 -11.67 -10.57 1.10
CA TRP A 33 -11.72 -10.18 2.51
C TRP A 33 -13.15 -9.82 2.97
N GLU A 34 -14.18 -9.88 2.13
CA GLU A 34 -15.58 -9.52 2.45
C GLU A 34 -15.83 -8.06 2.89
N PHE A 35 -14.77 -7.27 3.07
CA PHE A 35 -14.83 -5.85 3.39
C PHE A 35 -14.21 -5.05 2.24
N TYR A 36 -14.97 -4.12 1.68
CA TYR A 36 -14.59 -3.38 0.48
C TYR A 36 -14.50 -1.88 0.77
N LEU A 37 -13.38 -1.28 0.40
CA LEU A 37 -13.19 0.17 0.42
C LEU A 37 -13.06 0.68 -1.00
N ILE A 38 -13.90 1.66 -1.35
CA ILE A 38 -14.03 2.20 -2.71
C ILE A 38 -13.83 3.71 -2.63
N SER A 39 -13.00 4.26 -3.53
CA SER A 39 -12.84 5.71 -3.63
C SER A 39 -14.14 6.34 -4.14
N SER A 40 -14.61 7.40 -3.48
CA SER A 40 -15.89 8.06 -3.79
C SER A 40 -16.00 8.63 -5.22
N GLU A 41 -14.87 8.84 -5.91
CA GLU A 41 -14.82 9.41 -7.27
C GLU A 41 -15.08 8.39 -8.40
N GLU A 42 -15.19 7.10 -8.09
CA GLU A 42 -15.19 6.04 -9.11
C GLU A 42 -16.59 5.62 -9.57
N GLN A 43 -17.00 6.07 -10.76
CA GLN A 43 -18.35 5.84 -11.30
C GLN A 43 -18.55 4.48 -11.99
N LYS A 44 -17.48 3.69 -12.23
CA LYS A 44 -17.57 2.39 -12.94
C LYS A 44 -16.73 1.30 -12.26
N LEU A 45 -17.41 0.41 -11.55
CA LEU A 45 -16.80 -0.76 -10.89
C LEU A 45 -16.02 -1.68 -11.84
N SER A 46 -16.39 -1.74 -13.12
CA SER A 46 -15.73 -2.62 -14.12
C SER A 46 -14.31 -2.21 -14.48
N SER A 47 -13.85 -1.03 -14.06
CA SER A 47 -12.51 -0.50 -14.32
C SER A 47 -11.69 -0.35 -13.03
N LEU A 48 -12.04 -1.12 -11.99
CA LEU A 48 -11.34 -1.11 -10.71
C LEU A 48 -10.54 -2.39 -10.53
N GLU A 49 -9.33 -2.25 -9.99
CA GLU A 49 -8.51 -3.34 -9.51
C GLU A 49 -8.66 -3.47 -8.00
N LYS A 50 -8.60 -4.72 -7.54
CA LYS A 50 -8.64 -5.08 -6.13
C LYS A 50 -7.21 -5.22 -5.63
N ILE A 51 -6.85 -4.47 -4.60
CA ILE A 51 -5.60 -4.68 -3.85
C ILE A 51 -5.86 -5.09 -2.40
N THR A 52 -5.02 -5.98 -1.90
CA THR A 52 -4.98 -6.41 -0.49
C THR A 52 -3.97 -5.55 0.30
N PRO A 53 -4.36 -4.92 1.41
CA PRO A 53 -3.43 -4.13 2.22
C PRO A 53 -2.39 -5.00 2.90
N ILE A 54 -1.20 -4.45 3.11
CA ILE A 54 -0.18 -4.99 4.00
C ILE A 54 -0.65 -4.84 5.45
N PRO A 55 -0.72 -5.94 6.24
CA PRO A 55 -1.17 -5.91 7.63
C PRO A 55 -0.33 -4.98 8.52
N CYS A 56 -1.00 -4.15 9.32
CA CYS A 56 -0.36 -3.26 10.29
C CYS A 56 -1.00 -3.41 11.68
N SER A 57 -0.27 -3.17 12.77
CA SER A 57 -0.79 -3.28 14.15
C SER A 57 -2.01 -2.39 14.42
N LEU A 58 -2.05 -1.23 13.76
CA LEU A 58 -3.10 -0.22 13.91
C LEU A 58 -3.96 -0.07 12.64
N GLY A 59 -3.95 -1.05 11.73
CA GLY A 59 -4.72 -0.93 10.50
C GLY A 59 -4.24 -1.79 9.33
N GLY A 60 -4.25 -1.19 8.14
CA GLY A 60 -3.68 -1.77 6.92
C GLY A 60 -3.05 -0.69 6.04
N LEU A 61 -1.93 -1.02 5.41
CA LEU A 61 -1.13 -0.15 4.53
C LEU A 61 -1.24 -0.61 3.08
N SER A 62 -1.54 0.30 2.16
CA SER A 62 -1.61 0.02 0.71
C SER A 62 -0.67 0.96 -0.04
N PHE A 63 0.15 0.45 -0.94
CA PHE A 63 0.87 1.29 -1.90
C PHE A 63 -0.01 1.49 -3.13
N LEU A 64 -0.41 2.73 -3.39
CA LEU A 64 -1.36 3.07 -4.45
C LEU A 64 -0.65 3.29 -5.79
N SER A 65 0.53 3.92 -5.78
CA SER A 65 1.33 4.10 -7.00
C SER A 65 2.81 4.31 -6.69
N PHE A 66 3.65 4.14 -7.72
CA PHE A 66 5.07 4.50 -7.68
C PHE A 66 5.40 5.59 -8.70
N ILE A 67 6.30 6.49 -8.33
CA ILE A 67 6.77 7.59 -9.18
C ILE A 67 8.14 7.25 -9.75
N TYR A 68 8.23 7.32 -11.08
CA TYR A 68 9.43 6.99 -11.85
C TYR A 68 10.25 8.24 -12.16
N ASP A 69 11.57 8.09 -12.14
CA ASP A 69 12.48 8.97 -12.87
C ASP A 69 12.34 8.64 -14.36
N GLU A 70 11.55 9.45 -15.07
CA GLU A 70 11.23 9.22 -16.48
C GLU A 70 12.48 9.18 -17.37
N GLU A 71 13.47 10.03 -17.10
CA GLU A 71 14.70 10.08 -17.90
C GLU A 71 15.49 8.77 -17.77
N LYS A 72 15.69 8.29 -16.54
CA LYS A 72 16.35 7.00 -16.29
C LYS A 72 15.55 5.83 -16.85
N LEU A 73 14.21 5.85 -16.68
CA LEU A 73 13.35 4.81 -17.24
C LEU A 73 13.57 4.69 -18.75
N ILE A 74 13.53 5.81 -19.47
CA ILE A 74 13.75 5.86 -20.92
C ILE A 74 15.16 5.38 -21.31
N GLU A 75 16.18 5.75 -20.53
CA GLU A 75 17.57 5.31 -20.73
C GLU A 75 17.68 3.77 -20.73
N HIS A 76 17.02 3.10 -19.79
CA HIS A 76 17.11 1.65 -19.62
C HIS A 76 16.14 0.83 -20.49
N LEU A 77 15.21 1.47 -21.21
CA LEU A 77 14.32 0.75 -22.12
C LEU A 77 15.09 -0.04 -23.20
N PRO A 78 14.73 -1.29 -23.51
CA PRO A 78 15.41 -2.11 -24.52
C PRO A 78 14.98 -1.78 -25.96
N TYR A 79 14.35 -0.62 -26.18
CA TYR A 79 13.79 -0.22 -27.47
C TYR A 79 14.72 0.68 -28.29
N LYS A 80 14.51 0.73 -29.60
CA LYS A 80 15.21 1.65 -30.51
C LYS A 80 14.92 3.11 -30.13
N GLN A 81 15.86 4.02 -30.39
CA GLN A 81 15.74 5.45 -30.03
C GLN A 81 14.46 6.12 -30.56
N SER A 82 14.00 5.73 -31.76
CA SER A 82 12.74 6.26 -32.32
C SER A 82 11.51 5.86 -31.51
N ILE A 83 11.51 4.69 -30.87
CA ILE A 83 10.44 4.22 -29.98
C ILE A 83 10.59 4.91 -28.62
N LYS A 84 11.81 4.98 -28.08
CA LYS A 84 12.10 5.68 -26.82
C LYS A 84 11.59 7.13 -26.83
N ARG A 85 11.82 7.86 -27.93
CA ARG A 85 11.28 9.21 -28.12
C ARG A 85 9.76 9.26 -28.06
N LYS A 86 9.07 8.33 -28.73
CA LYS A 86 7.60 8.24 -28.67
C LYS A 86 7.08 7.95 -27.26
N ILE A 87 7.76 7.07 -26.53
CA ILE A 87 7.39 6.75 -25.14
C ILE A 87 7.61 7.97 -24.26
N SER A 88 8.75 8.65 -24.37
CA SER A 88 9.03 9.90 -23.66
C SER A 88 7.98 10.99 -23.95
N ASP A 89 7.58 11.17 -25.22
CA ASP A 89 6.52 12.11 -25.60
C ASP A 89 5.15 11.75 -24.98
N LEU A 90 4.88 10.46 -24.72
CA LEU A 90 3.65 10.00 -24.08
C LEU A 90 3.72 10.19 -22.56
N LEU A 91 4.84 9.86 -21.91
CA LEU A 91 5.05 10.11 -20.48
C LEU A 91 4.89 11.60 -20.15
N MET A 92 5.52 12.49 -20.93
CA MET A 92 5.37 13.95 -20.77
C MET A 92 3.93 14.45 -20.93
N LYS A 93 3.07 13.70 -21.63
CA LYS A 93 1.63 14.01 -21.78
C LYS A 93 0.78 13.45 -20.65
N GLY A 94 1.38 12.82 -19.64
CA GLY A 94 0.70 12.21 -18.51
C GLY A 94 0.18 10.79 -18.79
N TYR A 95 0.66 10.10 -19.83
CA TYR A 95 0.34 8.68 -20.00
C TYR A 95 1.17 7.83 -19.04
N HIS A 96 0.51 6.93 -18.31
CA HIS A 96 1.20 6.01 -17.40
C HIS A 96 2.11 5.03 -18.14
N ALA A 97 3.28 4.76 -17.56
CA ALA A 97 4.27 3.82 -18.09
C ALA A 97 3.69 2.42 -18.38
N SER A 98 2.89 1.88 -17.46
CA SER A 98 2.22 0.57 -17.58
C SER A 98 1.29 0.44 -18.78
N ARG A 99 0.76 1.55 -19.30
CA ARG A 99 -0.14 1.57 -20.48
C ARG A 99 0.60 1.61 -21.81
N ILE A 100 1.86 2.05 -21.81
CA ILE A 100 2.64 2.32 -23.03
C ILE A 100 3.88 1.43 -23.16
N ILE A 101 4.37 0.87 -22.05
CA ILE A 101 5.47 -0.10 -21.97
C ILE A 101 4.88 -1.43 -21.52
N LYS A 102 5.37 -2.55 -22.08
CA LYS A 102 4.93 -3.87 -21.65
C LYS A 102 5.32 -4.10 -20.18
N THR A 103 4.42 -4.62 -19.36
CA THR A 103 4.67 -4.94 -17.94
C THR A 103 5.94 -5.77 -17.74
N SER A 104 6.15 -6.82 -18.52
CA SER A 104 7.37 -7.65 -18.41
C SER A 104 8.68 -6.90 -18.70
N VAL A 105 8.63 -5.78 -19.44
CA VAL A 105 9.79 -4.91 -19.66
C VAL A 105 9.98 -3.97 -18.47
N LEU A 106 8.90 -3.44 -17.89
CA LEU A 106 8.98 -2.63 -16.67
C LEU A 106 9.52 -3.45 -15.50
N GLU A 107 8.94 -4.62 -15.23
CA GLU A 107 9.40 -5.56 -14.19
C GLU A 107 10.89 -5.84 -14.32
N SER A 108 11.35 -6.18 -15.53
CA SER A 108 12.76 -6.47 -15.79
C SER A 108 13.67 -5.25 -15.55
N ILE A 109 13.24 -4.06 -15.93
CA ILE A 109 14.01 -2.83 -15.70
C ILE A 109 14.12 -2.55 -14.19
N LEU A 110 13.02 -2.67 -13.45
CA LEU A 110 12.97 -2.34 -12.03
C LEU A 110 13.72 -3.37 -11.17
N GLU A 111 13.77 -4.63 -11.60
CA GLU A 111 14.61 -5.64 -10.97
C GLU A 111 16.11 -5.31 -11.08
N HIS A 112 16.53 -4.69 -12.18
CA HIS A 112 17.94 -4.35 -12.43
C HIS A 112 18.31 -2.91 -12.01
N TYR A 113 17.35 -2.00 -12.02
CA TYR A 113 17.51 -0.56 -11.81
C TYR A 113 16.40 -0.01 -10.88
N PRO A 114 16.29 -0.50 -9.62
CA PRO A 114 15.23 -0.09 -8.71
C PRO A 114 15.29 1.41 -8.35
N GLU A 115 16.45 2.07 -8.52
CA GLU A 115 16.63 3.50 -8.32
C GLU A 115 15.84 4.41 -9.26
N ILE A 116 15.22 3.84 -10.30
CA ILE A 116 14.25 4.54 -11.14
C ILE A 116 13.02 4.93 -10.30
N LEU A 117 12.67 4.14 -9.28
CA LEU A 117 11.58 4.48 -8.37
C LEU A 117 12.07 5.51 -7.35
N THR A 118 11.51 6.71 -7.44
CA THR A 118 11.91 7.84 -6.59
C THR A 118 11.02 7.95 -5.35
N HIS A 119 9.71 7.81 -5.53
CA HIS A 119 8.71 7.95 -4.49
C HIS A 119 7.60 6.91 -4.66
N CYS A 120 6.85 6.69 -3.59
CA CYS A 120 5.62 5.94 -3.59
C CYS A 120 4.50 6.78 -2.98
N PHE A 121 3.30 6.66 -3.54
CA PHE A 121 2.08 7.15 -2.93
C PHE A 121 1.41 5.99 -2.20
N PHE A 122 1.09 6.19 -0.92
CA PHE A 122 0.55 5.13 -0.07
C PHE A 122 -0.66 5.63 0.71
N GLU A 123 -1.48 4.69 1.18
CA GLU A 123 -2.67 4.90 1.99
C GLU A 123 -2.58 4.02 3.25
N ILE A 124 -2.92 4.58 4.41
CA ILE A 124 -3.08 3.82 5.65
C ILE A 124 -4.50 3.98 6.15
N ALA A 125 -5.15 2.85 6.42
CA ALA A 125 -6.48 2.79 7.01
C ALA A 125 -6.37 2.55 8.52
N PHE A 126 -6.82 3.50 9.33
CA PHE A 126 -6.85 3.43 10.79
C PHE A 126 -8.30 3.30 11.30
N PRO A 127 -8.64 2.23 12.03
CA PRO A 127 -9.94 2.15 12.70
C PRO A 127 -9.96 3.06 13.94
N LEU A 128 -10.92 3.97 14.03
CA LEU A 128 -11.03 4.96 15.09
C LEU A 128 -12.12 4.60 16.11
N SER A 129 -11.91 5.02 17.35
CA SER A 129 -12.88 4.93 18.45
C SER A 129 -13.89 6.08 18.49
N LYS A 130 -13.60 7.20 17.81
CA LYS A 130 -14.41 8.43 17.77
C LYS A 130 -14.16 9.17 16.46
N GLU A 131 -15.13 9.98 16.03
CA GLU A 131 -15.07 10.80 14.80
C GLU A 131 -14.15 12.01 14.89
N ASN A 132 -13.91 12.53 16.11
CA ASN A 132 -13.21 13.80 16.28
C ASN A 132 -11.72 13.69 15.97
N VAL A 133 -11.40 14.02 14.73
CA VAL A 133 -10.05 14.16 14.19
C VAL A 133 -9.81 15.62 13.87
N ASP A 134 -8.69 16.16 14.33
CA ASP A 134 -8.27 17.53 14.04
C ASP A 134 -7.47 17.55 12.73
N GLU A 135 -8.11 17.93 11.62
CA GLU A 135 -7.53 17.90 10.27
C GLU A 135 -6.17 18.59 10.18
N GLY A 136 -6.04 19.76 10.83
CA GLY A 136 -4.81 20.55 10.81
C GLY A 136 -3.63 19.86 11.49
N LYS A 137 -3.88 18.87 12.36
CA LYS A 137 -2.82 18.07 12.99
C LYS A 137 -2.48 16.80 12.22
N ILE A 138 -3.38 16.33 11.37
CA ILE A 138 -3.18 15.12 10.56
C ILE A 138 -2.40 15.45 9.29
N LEU A 139 -2.73 16.56 8.65
CA LEU A 139 -2.14 16.98 7.38
C LEU A 139 -0.85 17.80 7.55
N ASP A 140 -0.37 17.95 8.78
CA ASP A 140 0.91 18.63 9.08
C ASP A 140 2.05 17.60 9.11
N GLY A 141 2.56 17.22 7.94
CA GLY A 141 3.74 16.37 7.82
C GLY A 141 3.70 15.41 6.63
N LEU A 142 3.62 14.11 6.91
CA LEU A 142 3.72 13.02 5.92
C LEU A 142 2.47 12.91 5.03
N PHE A 143 1.31 13.26 5.56
CA PHE A 143 0.02 13.03 4.91
C PHE A 143 -0.49 14.29 4.23
N GLU A 144 -0.99 14.12 3.01
CA GLU A 144 -1.48 15.20 2.14
C GLU A 144 -3.00 15.17 2.02
N GLU A 145 -3.60 13.99 2.18
CA GLU A 145 -5.04 13.79 2.06
C GLU A 145 -5.57 12.90 3.20
N TYR A 146 -6.82 13.13 3.57
CA TYR A 146 -7.52 12.27 4.50
C TYR A 146 -8.98 12.03 4.07
N GLU A 147 -9.54 10.91 4.49
CA GLU A 147 -10.95 10.57 4.30
C GLU A 147 -11.46 9.81 5.52
N LEU A 148 -12.69 10.12 5.96
CA LEU A 148 -13.37 9.42 7.05
C LEU A 148 -14.52 8.59 6.46
N VAL A 149 -14.53 7.30 6.77
CA VAL A 149 -15.53 6.35 6.28
C VAL A 149 -16.23 5.71 7.47
N ASP A 150 -17.52 6.00 7.68
CA ASP A 150 -18.37 5.28 8.63
C ASP A 150 -18.88 3.99 7.98
N THR A 151 -18.49 2.85 8.55
CA THR A 151 -18.78 1.53 7.97
C THR A 151 -18.81 0.43 9.03
N GLU A 152 -19.37 -0.71 8.63
CA GLU A 152 -19.10 -2.00 9.26
C GLU A 152 -17.82 -2.57 8.63
N TYR A 153 -16.92 -3.12 9.46
CA TYR A 153 -15.64 -3.65 9.03
C TYR A 153 -15.23 -4.87 9.84
N TYR A 154 -14.35 -5.66 9.24
CA TYR A 154 -13.77 -6.84 9.88
C TYR A 154 -12.32 -6.57 10.27
N TYR A 155 -11.88 -7.23 11.35
CA TYR A 155 -10.53 -7.06 11.85
C TYR A 155 -9.97 -8.33 12.50
N LEU A 156 -8.65 -8.37 12.61
CA LEU A 156 -7.91 -9.35 13.40
C LEU A 156 -7.14 -8.67 14.53
N GLU A 157 -6.86 -9.42 15.60
CA GLU A 157 -5.97 -8.96 16.66
C GLU A 157 -4.51 -9.01 16.18
N PRO A 158 -3.69 -7.95 16.36
CA PRO A 158 -2.31 -7.93 15.88
C PRO A 158 -1.46 -9.11 16.36
N SER A 159 -1.66 -9.56 17.60
CA SER A 159 -0.96 -10.72 18.16
C SER A 159 -1.21 -12.01 17.37
N THR A 160 -2.37 -12.14 16.72
CA THR A 160 -2.68 -13.29 15.88
C THR A 160 -1.79 -13.33 14.64
N ILE A 161 -1.54 -12.16 14.03
CA ILE A 161 -0.68 -12.05 12.84
C ILE A 161 0.79 -12.21 13.21
N GLU A 162 1.20 -11.69 14.37
CA GLU A 162 2.53 -11.90 14.92
C GLU A 162 2.84 -13.39 15.09
N SER A 163 1.92 -14.18 15.65
CA SER A 163 2.09 -15.63 15.75
C SER A 163 2.23 -16.32 14.39
N ILE A 164 1.53 -15.85 13.34
CA ILE A 164 1.70 -16.38 11.98
C ILE A 164 3.14 -16.12 11.51
N LEU A 165 3.65 -14.89 11.67
CA LEU A 165 5.01 -14.51 11.24
C LEU A 165 6.11 -15.31 11.94
N GLU A 166 5.89 -15.78 13.17
CA GLU A 166 6.83 -16.62 13.91
C GLU A 166 6.94 -18.04 13.35
N GLU A 167 5.89 -18.52 12.66
CA GLU A 167 5.78 -19.91 12.23
C GLU A 167 6.00 -20.13 10.72
N VAL A 168 6.00 -19.06 9.92
CA VAL A 168 6.14 -19.11 8.45
C VAL A 168 7.48 -18.60 7.97
N TYR A 169 8.01 -19.24 6.92
CA TYR A 169 9.31 -18.87 6.34
C TYR A 169 9.18 -18.18 4.98
N TYR A 170 8.09 -18.46 4.26
CA TYR A 170 7.86 -17.94 2.92
C TYR A 170 6.63 -17.02 2.87
N LEU A 171 6.67 -16.03 1.96
CA LEU A 171 5.59 -15.07 1.80
C LEU A 171 4.25 -15.72 1.40
N HIS A 172 4.28 -16.74 0.54
CA HIS A 172 3.06 -17.44 0.13
C HIS A 172 2.40 -18.18 1.30
N GLU A 173 3.20 -18.85 2.15
CA GLU A 173 2.71 -19.50 3.38
C GLU A 173 2.12 -18.47 4.34
N TYR A 174 2.76 -17.30 4.47
CA TYR A 174 2.24 -16.20 5.28
C TYR A 174 0.85 -15.75 4.81
N LEU A 175 0.69 -15.50 3.50
CA LEU A 175 -0.57 -15.06 2.92
C LEU A 175 -1.67 -16.13 3.02
N GLU A 176 -1.33 -17.41 2.80
CA GLU A 176 -2.27 -18.53 2.96
C GLU A 176 -2.74 -18.69 4.42
N ARG A 177 -1.82 -18.62 5.39
CA ARG A 177 -2.22 -18.69 6.80
C ARG A 177 -3.01 -17.45 7.24
N LEU A 178 -2.71 -16.29 6.67
CA LEU A 178 -3.43 -15.05 6.93
C LEU A 178 -4.90 -15.18 6.50
N SER A 179 -5.17 -15.69 5.29
CA SER A 179 -6.54 -15.90 4.79
C SER A 179 -7.30 -16.95 5.59
N GLN A 180 -6.71 -18.11 5.88
CA GLN A 180 -7.31 -19.14 6.74
C GLN A 180 -7.66 -18.60 8.13
N THR A 181 -6.75 -17.80 8.70
CA THR A 181 -6.96 -17.19 10.01
C THR A 181 -8.06 -16.15 9.97
N TYR A 182 -8.13 -15.37 8.89
CA TYR A 182 -9.19 -14.40 8.68
C TYR A 182 -10.57 -15.06 8.65
N GLU A 183 -10.72 -16.16 7.90
CA GLU A 183 -11.99 -16.92 7.85
C GLU A 183 -12.42 -17.45 9.22
N GLY A 184 -11.49 -17.94 10.02
CA GLY A 184 -11.79 -18.57 11.30
C GLY A 184 -11.86 -17.62 12.51
N LYS A 185 -11.20 -16.46 12.45
CA LYS A 185 -10.97 -15.61 13.63
C LYS A 185 -11.28 -14.13 13.44
N ARG A 186 -11.69 -13.69 12.25
CA ARG A 186 -12.10 -12.28 12.07
C ARG A 186 -13.21 -11.92 13.04
N LYS A 187 -13.16 -10.68 13.52
CA LYS A 187 -14.20 -10.06 14.34
C LYS A 187 -14.82 -8.93 13.54
N GLU A 188 -16.08 -8.66 13.83
CA GLU A 188 -16.83 -7.58 13.21
C GLU A 188 -16.92 -6.38 14.16
N ALA A 189 -16.86 -5.18 13.61
CA ALA A 189 -17.11 -3.94 14.32
C ALA A 189 -17.80 -2.93 13.40
N LYS A 190 -18.41 -1.92 14.01
CA LYS A 190 -18.95 -0.75 13.33
C LYS A 190 -18.27 0.51 13.85
N GLY A 191 -17.95 1.43 12.95
CA GLY A 191 -17.37 2.72 13.30
C GLY A 191 -16.63 3.35 12.14
N ILE A 192 -15.74 4.29 12.47
CA ILE A 192 -15.05 5.10 11.48
C ILE A 192 -13.69 4.50 11.15
N ILE A 193 -13.37 4.48 9.86
CA ILE A 193 -12.03 4.26 9.34
C ILE A 193 -11.51 5.59 8.79
N LEU A 194 -10.36 6.00 9.29
CA LEU A 194 -9.59 7.12 8.77
C LEU A 194 -8.61 6.60 7.73
N LEU A 195 -8.75 7.05 6.49
CA LEU A 195 -7.78 6.82 5.42
C LEU A 195 -6.86 8.03 5.38
N LEU A 196 -5.55 7.82 5.51
CA LEU A 196 -4.52 8.84 5.34
C LEU A 196 -3.65 8.51 4.15
N ARG A 197 -3.42 9.49 3.27
CA ARG A 197 -2.59 9.30 2.06
C ARG A 197 -1.46 10.29 2.03
N GLY A 198 -0.32 9.85 1.49
CA GLY A 198 0.86 10.69 1.39
C GLY A 198 1.93 10.11 0.47
N MET A 199 2.92 10.94 0.16
CA MET A 199 4.10 10.53 -0.59
C MET A 199 5.26 10.18 0.33
N PHE A 200 6.02 9.14 -0.02
CA PHE A 200 7.23 8.76 0.71
C PHE A 200 8.37 8.39 -0.24
N PRO A 201 9.64 8.66 0.11
CA PRO A 201 10.78 8.27 -0.72
C PRO A 201 10.88 6.75 -0.86
N ALA A 202 10.93 6.24 -2.09
CA ALA A 202 11.03 4.80 -2.34
C ALA A 202 12.43 4.25 -2.00
N SER A 203 13.43 5.13 -1.82
CA SER A 203 14.76 4.77 -1.31
C SER A 203 14.78 4.49 0.20
N ALA A 204 13.76 4.93 0.94
CA ALA A 204 13.63 4.65 2.36
C ALA A 204 13.08 3.23 2.59
N THR A 205 13.24 2.72 3.81
CA THR A 205 12.80 1.40 4.26
C THR A 205 11.39 1.43 4.84
N LEU A 206 10.74 0.26 4.94
CA LEU A 206 9.44 0.17 5.63
C LEU A 206 9.56 0.52 7.12
N THR A 207 10.70 0.24 7.75
CA THR A 207 10.94 0.64 9.15
C THR A 207 11.10 2.15 9.32
N GLU A 208 11.67 2.84 8.34
CA GLU A 208 11.64 4.31 8.34
C GLU A 208 10.22 4.84 8.17
N LEU A 209 9.42 4.23 7.28
CA LEU A 209 8.00 4.57 7.13
C LEU A 209 7.23 4.37 8.46
N GLU A 210 7.44 3.23 9.15
CA GLU A 210 6.85 2.98 10.48
C GLU A 210 7.14 4.12 11.45
N ASN A 211 8.40 4.54 11.54
CA ASN A 211 8.83 5.60 12.46
C ASN A 211 8.27 6.98 12.10
N VAL A 212 8.13 7.29 10.81
CA VAL A 212 7.56 8.56 10.37
C VAL A 212 6.05 8.57 10.60
N VAL A 213 5.34 7.50 10.23
CA VAL A 213 3.90 7.35 10.48
C VAL A 213 3.60 7.49 11.97
N GLU A 214 4.35 6.77 12.83
CA GLU A 214 4.17 6.82 14.29
C GLU A 214 4.23 8.25 14.84
N LYS A 215 5.20 9.06 14.38
CA LYS A 215 5.31 10.46 14.79
C LYS A 215 4.15 11.32 14.30
N ASN A 216 3.67 11.07 13.09
CA ASN A 216 2.60 11.86 12.48
C ASN A 216 1.22 11.54 13.10
N ILE A 217 1.01 10.33 13.60
CA ILE A 217 -0.24 9.92 14.23
C ILE A 217 -0.27 10.12 15.75
N GLU A 218 0.79 10.63 16.37
CA GLU A 218 0.89 10.77 17.83
C GLU A 218 -0.28 11.59 18.42
N SER A 219 -0.79 12.58 17.69
CA SER A 219 -1.92 13.42 18.09
C SER A 219 -3.27 12.68 18.14
N ILE A 220 -3.39 11.56 17.40
CA ILE A 220 -4.61 10.74 17.32
C ILE A 220 -4.42 9.33 17.91
N LYS A 221 -3.24 9.02 18.44
CA LYS A 221 -2.86 7.67 18.88
C LYS A 221 -3.80 7.08 19.92
N ASP A 222 -4.33 7.90 20.83
CA ASP A 222 -5.26 7.48 21.88
C ASP A 222 -6.65 7.10 21.35
N ILE A 223 -7.00 7.53 20.14
CA ILE A 223 -8.29 7.24 19.52
C ILE A 223 -8.22 6.17 18.44
N VAL A 224 -7.03 5.70 18.07
CA VAL A 224 -6.83 4.60 17.09
C VAL A 224 -6.91 3.25 17.79
N TYR A 225 -7.71 2.33 17.23
CA TYR A 225 -7.78 0.96 17.73
C TYR A 225 -6.57 0.13 17.28
N ASN A 226 -6.08 -0.72 18.17
CA ASN A 226 -5.07 -1.72 17.86
C ASN A 226 -5.72 -2.94 17.20
N ARG A 227 -6.02 -2.80 15.91
CA ARG A 227 -6.73 -3.76 15.08
C ARG A 227 -6.06 -3.82 13.71
N VAL A 228 -5.83 -5.03 13.23
CA VAL A 228 -5.38 -5.24 11.85
C VAL A 228 -6.58 -5.19 10.94
N LEU A 229 -6.54 -4.33 9.93
CA LEU A 229 -7.56 -4.25 8.89
C LEU A 229 -7.09 -4.97 7.64
N LEU A 230 -7.93 -5.88 7.15
CA LEU A 230 -7.79 -6.56 5.87
C LEU A 230 -9.05 -6.27 5.07
N TYR A 231 -8.86 -5.83 3.83
CA TYR A 231 -9.95 -5.37 2.97
C TYR A 231 -9.58 -5.50 1.51
N ASN A 232 -10.59 -5.51 0.68
CA ASN A 232 -10.49 -5.37 -0.76
C ASN A 232 -10.53 -3.88 -1.08
N ARG A 233 -9.37 -3.26 -1.27
CA ARG A 233 -9.31 -1.86 -1.71
C ARG A 233 -9.51 -1.83 -3.21
N LEU A 234 -10.60 -1.22 -3.66
CA LEU A 234 -10.87 -1.02 -5.07
C LEU A 234 -10.27 0.31 -5.49
N ILE A 235 -9.34 0.27 -6.45
CA ILE A 235 -8.70 1.44 -7.03
C ILE A 235 -8.87 1.43 -8.55
N SER A 236 -8.98 2.58 -9.18
CA SER A 236 -9.03 2.68 -10.64
C SER A 236 -7.81 2.01 -11.26
N VAL A 237 -8.00 1.31 -12.40
CA VAL A 237 -6.96 0.53 -13.10
C VAL A 237 -5.73 1.38 -13.39
N GLU A 238 -4.80 1.27 -12.45
CA GLU A 238 -3.46 1.81 -12.44
C GLU A 238 -2.64 0.80 -11.64
N LYS A 239 -2.31 -0.35 -12.25
CA LYS A 239 -1.35 -1.26 -11.64
C LYS A 239 -0.12 -0.48 -11.20
N LEU A 240 0.49 -0.93 -10.10
CA LEU A 240 1.84 -0.51 -9.75
C LEU A 240 2.79 -0.70 -10.96
N PHE A 241 2.57 -1.73 -11.83
CA PHE A 241 3.18 -1.92 -13.17
C PHE A 241 2.31 -2.61 -14.24
#